data_AF-A0A852R437-F1
#
_entry.id   AF-A0A852R437-F1
#
_cell.length_a   1.000
_cell.length_b   1.000
_cell.length_c   1.000
_cell.angle_alpha   90.00
_cell.angle_beta   90.00
_cell.angle_gamma   90.00
#
_symmetry.space_group_name_H-M   'P 1'
#
loop_
_entity.id
_entity.type
_entity.pdbx_description
1 polymer ?
#
loop_
_entity_poly.entity_id
_entity_poly.type
_entity_poly.pdbx_seq_one_letter_code
_entity_poly.pdbx_strand_id
1 'polypeptide(L)'
;MDENIAEEEVVEEDDFDTEFDGPLLVEPPRPINWNLLSPDDLEAEWLELNRWVHWLRRTYGLPAAVIPPFWHRHPELLWELSALHLHWLCCYDSEKSGSAPLAWHRDFADARLRLREWVAANGTRLDRDRPTRQTSWPGEPPAPPVEDIVIDDRETEFIEFVMSEVAKRREEEDSFYRSLDPATGEVA
;
A
#
# COMPACT_ATOMS: atom_id res chain seq x y z
N MET A 1 38.25 -49.17 53.98
CA MET A 1 39.13 -48.16 53.37
C MET A 1 38.21 -47.38 52.46
N ASP A 2 37.62 -46.36 53.05
CA ASP A 2 36.98 -45.25 52.36
C ASP A 2 38.04 -44.41 51.64
N GLU A 3 37.53 -43.52 50.79
CA GLU A 3 38.22 -42.49 50.01
C GLU A 3 38.77 -42.94 48.64
N ASN A 4 38.09 -42.51 47.56
CA ASN A 4 38.62 -41.39 46.80
C ASN A 4 37.52 -40.70 45.97
N ILE A 5 37.35 -39.41 46.25
CA ILE A 5 36.53 -38.47 45.49
C ILE A 5 37.32 -38.09 44.23
N ALA A 6 36.67 -38.10 43.07
CA ALA A 6 37.10 -37.34 41.91
C ALA A 6 35.88 -36.56 41.42
N GLU A 7 35.98 -35.25 41.60
CA GLU A 7 35.08 -34.21 41.10
C GLU A 7 35.11 -34.24 39.56
N GLU A 8 33.95 -34.20 38.91
CA GLU A 8 33.84 -33.83 37.50
C GLU A 8 32.75 -32.78 37.33
N GLU A 9 33.10 -31.75 36.57
CA GLU A 9 32.57 -30.39 36.56
C GLU A 9 31.05 -30.31 36.33
N VAL A 10 30.38 -29.54 37.19
CA VAL A 10 29.10 -28.93 36.85
C VAL A 10 29.41 -27.83 35.85
N VAL A 11 29.16 -28.09 34.56
CA VAL A 11 29.16 -27.05 33.54
C VAL A 11 27.90 -26.21 33.79
N GLU A 12 28.09 -25.02 34.34
CA GLU A 12 27.03 -24.00 34.40
C GLU A 12 26.70 -23.62 32.94
N GLU A 13 25.58 -24.16 32.43
CA GLU A 13 24.95 -23.66 31.20
C GLU A 13 24.27 -22.32 31.51
N ASP A 14 25.09 -21.30 31.76
CA ASP A 14 24.63 -19.91 31.85
C ASP A 14 24.67 -19.29 30.44
N ASP A 15 23.49 -18.81 30.03
CA ASP A 15 23.28 -17.72 29.08
C ASP A 15 23.95 -17.82 27.69
N PHE A 16 23.42 -18.71 26.86
CA PHE A 16 23.18 -18.33 25.46
C PHE A 16 21.70 -18.51 25.13
N ASP A 17 20.85 -17.79 25.90
CA ASP A 17 19.56 -17.32 25.39
C ASP A 17 19.88 -16.36 24.23
N THR A 18 20.25 -16.96 23.11
CA THR A 18 20.23 -16.29 21.82
C THR A 18 18.77 -15.97 21.66
N GLU A 19 18.42 -14.70 21.87
CA GLU A 19 17.22 -14.08 21.34
C GLU A 19 17.28 -14.36 19.83
N PHE A 20 16.75 -15.53 19.47
CA PHE A 20 16.57 -15.96 18.10
C PHE A 20 15.46 -15.04 17.61
N ASP A 21 15.88 -13.88 17.12
CA ASP A 21 15.12 -13.07 16.20
C ASP A 21 14.86 -14.00 15.01
N GLY A 22 13.81 -14.81 15.15
CA GLY A 22 13.38 -15.74 14.13
C GLY A 22 13.22 -14.96 12.84
N PRO A 23 13.50 -15.57 11.68
CA PRO A 23 13.48 -14.85 10.42
C PRO A 23 12.20 -14.04 10.37
N LEU A 24 12.32 -12.69 10.38
CA LEU A 24 11.21 -11.75 10.33
C LEU A 24 10.26 -12.28 9.27
N LEU A 25 9.19 -12.97 9.71
CA LEU A 25 8.30 -13.65 8.79
C LEU A 25 7.61 -12.52 8.05
N VAL A 26 8.08 -12.24 6.84
CA VAL A 26 7.45 -11.27 5.96
C VAL A 26 6.00 -11.68 5.86
N GLU A 27 5.10 -10.82 6.34
CA GLU A 27 3.69 -11.16 6.36
C GLU A 27 3.25 -11.59 4.96
N PRO A 28 2.50 -12.69 4.84
CA PRO A 28 2.03 -13.13 3.53
C PRO A 28 1.29 -11.99 2.83
N PRO A 29 1.55 -11.77 1.54
CA PRO A 29 0.96 -10.65 0.82
C PRO A 29 -0.57 -10.81 0.80
N ARG A 30 -1.27 -9.78 1.28
CA ARG A 30 -2.74 -9.79 1.47
C ARG A 30 -3.44 -8.71 0.63
N PRO A 31 -4.73 -8.90 0.29
CA PRO A 31 -5.55 -7.84 -0.29
C PRO A 31 -5.56 -6.59 0.60
N ILE A 32 -5.20 -5.45 0.01
CA ILE A 32 -5.22 -4.15 0.68
C ILE A 32 -6.62 -3.55 0.54
N ASN A 33 -7.23 -3.17 1.66
CA ASN A 33 -8.44 -2.34 1.66
C ASN A 33 -8.12 -0.95 2.18
N TRP A 34 -7.87 0.00 1.27
CA TRP A 34 -7.47 1.39 1.56
C TRP A 34 -8.42 2.13 2.52
N ASN A 35 -9.70 1.75 2.56
CA ASN A 35 -10.70 2.37 3.43
C ASN A 35 -10.59 1.95 4.89
N LEU A 36 -9.91 0.82 5.18
CA LEU A 36 -9.86 0.21 6.51
C LEU A 36 -8.46 0.24 7.14
N LEU A 37 -7.48 0.85 6.47
CA LEU A 37 -6.12 0.95 7.00
C LEU A 37 -6.06 1.91 8.20
N SER A 38 -5.25 1.55 9.20
CA SER A 38 -4.83 2.51 10.22
C SER A 38 -3.99 3.64 9.58
N PRO A 39 -3.81 4.80 10.22
CA PRO A 39 -2.97 5.87 9.70
C PRO A 39 -1.55 5.40 9.37
N ASP A 40 -0.97 4.58 10.23
CA ASP A 40 0.41 4.12 10.08
C ASP A 40 0.53 3.07 8.95
N ASP A 41 -0.43 2.14 8.84
CA ASP A 41 -0.49 1.19 7.72
C ASP A 41 -0.75 1.92 6.39
N LEU A 42 -1.60 2.94 6.40
CA LEU A 42 -1.93 3.74 5.22
C LEU A 42 -0.69 4.41 4.64
N GLU A 43 0.15 5.00 5.51
CA GLU A 43 1.43 5.59 5.10
C GLU A 43 2.35 4.53 4.49
N ALA A 44 2.57 3.41 5.21
CA ALA A 44 3.47 2.36 4.79
C ALA A 44 3.09 1.76 3.43
N GLU A 45 1.80 1.44 3.24
CA GLU A 45 1.28 0.84 2.01
C GLU A 45 1.37 1.81 0.82
N TRP A 46 1.12 3.12 1.02
CA TRP A 46 1.31 4.10 -0.06
C TRP A 46 2.77 4.24 -0.46
N LEU A 47 3.69 4.26 0.50
CA LEU A 47 5.13 4.37 0.23
C LEU A 47 5.67 3.13 -0.50
N GLU A 48 5.26 1.93 -0.08
CA GLU A 48 5.61 0.69 -0.77
C GLU A 48 5.05 0.67 -2.19
N LEU A 49 3.76 0.99 -2.36
CA LEU A 49 3.16 1.02 -3.69
C LEU A 49 3.83 2.06 -4.59
N ASN A 50 4.18 3.25 -4.07
CA ASN A 50 4.88 4.28 -4.84
C ASN A 50 6.25 3.83 -5.32
N ARG A 51 7.02 3.18 -4.44
CA ARG A 51 8.31 2.57 -4.80
C ARG A 51 8.12 1.52 -5.90
N TRP A 52 7.16 0.63 -5.76
CA TRP A 52 6.90 -0.42 -6.75
C TRP A 52 6.41 0.15 -8.09
N VAL A 53 5.50 1.13 -8.09
CA VAL A 53 5.04 1.81 -9.31
C VAL A 53 6.20 2.54 -10.00
N HIS A 54 7.10 3.16 -9.22
CA HIS A 54 8.31 3.78 -9.76
C HIS A 54 9.24 2.76 -10.43
N TRP A 55 9.42 1.59 -9.83
CA TRP A 55 10.14 0.48 -10.47
C TRP A 55 9.42 0.03 -11.75
N LEU A 56 8.12 -0.25 -11.69
CA LEU A 56 7.33 -0.77 -12.81
C LEU A 56 7.41 0.15 -14.03
N ARG A 57 7.18 1.46 -13.85
CA ARG A 57 7.22 2.42 -14.97
C ARG A 57 8.61 2.49 -15.61
N ARG A 58 9.68 2.39 -14.82
CA ARG A 58 11.07 2.52 -15.30
C ARG A 58 11.53 1.25 -15.99
N THR A 59 11.20 0.09 -15.42
CA THR A 59 11.56 -1.24 -15.95
C THR A 59 10.89 -1.50 -17.29
N TYR A 60 9.60 -1.17 -17.43
CA TYR A 60 8.83 -1.43 -18.66
C TYR A 60 8.69 -0.22 -19.59
N GLY A 61 9.33 0.91 -19.28
CA GLY A 61 9.29 2.13 -20.11
C GLY A 61 7.86 2.66 -20.31
N LEU A 62 7.04 2.65 -19.26
CA LEU A 62 5.63 3.00 -19.37
C LEU A 62 5.44 4.51 -19.56
N PRO A 63 4.65 4.94 -20.56
CA PRO A 63 4.34 6.36 -20.74
C PRO A 63 3.31 6.83 -19.70
N ALA A 64 3.20 8.16 -19.54
CA ALA A 64 2.19 8.78 -18.67
C ALA A 64 0.75 8.38 -19.03
N ALA A 65 0.51 8.00 -20.29
CA ALA A 65 -0.78 7.47 -20.77
C ALA A 65 -1.15 6.09 -20.19
N VAL A 66 -0.24 5.41 -19.47
CA VAL A 66 -0.53 4.15 -18.75
C VAL A 66 -0.45 4.38 -17.25
N ILE A 67 0.60 5.06 -16.77
CA ILE A 67 0.76 5.41 -15.37
C ILE A 67 1.13 6.90 -15.29
N PRO A 68 0.17 7.79 -14.95
CA PRO A 68 0.39 9.22 -14.89
C PRO A 68 1.09 9.62 -13.58
N PRO A 69 1.69 10.81 -13.48
CA PRO A 69 2.43 11.24 -12.28
C PRO A 69 1.58 11.24 -10.99
N PHE A 70 0.30 11.60 -11.08
CA PHE A 70 -0.66 11.71 -9.97
C PHE A 70 -1.59 10.50 -9.82
N TRP A 71 -1.15 9.31 -10.24
CA TRP A 71 -1.94 8.07 -10.13
C TRP A 71 -2.54 7.82 -8.72
N HIS A 72 -1.87 8.28 -7.66
CA HIS A 72 -2.29 8.09 -6.26
C HIS A 72 -3.53 8.91 -5.87
N ARG A 73 -3.87 9.97 -6.61
CA ARG A 73 -5.09 10.77 -6.41
C ARG A 73 -6.32 10.18 -7.11
N HIS A 74 -6.15 9.13 -7.91
CA HIS A 74 -7.22 8.47 -8.64
C HIS A 74 -7.51 7.11 -8.03
N PRO A 75 -8.65 6.94 -7.33
CA PRO A 75 -8.99 5.68 -6.68
C PRO A 75 -8.96 4.49 -7.66
N GLU A 76 -9.46 4.66 -8.88
CA GLU A 76 -9.45 3.60 -9.90
C GLU A 76 -8.04 3.12 -10.28
N LEU A 77 -7.06 4.03 -10.30
CA LEU A 77 -5.65 3.68 -10.52
C LEU A 77 -5.04 3.08 -9.25
N LEU A 78 -5.33 3.65 -8.08
CA LEU A 78 -4.87 3.14 -6.80
C LEU A 78 -5.26 1.67 -6.62
N TRP A 79 -6.55 1.33 -6.77
CA TRP A 79 -7.06 -0.02 -6.61
C TRP A 79 -6.47 -1.02 -7.63
N GLU A 80 -6.42 -0.65 -8.91
CA GLU A 80 -5.86 -1.53 -9.96
C GLU A 80 -4.35 -1.76 -9.75
N LEU A 81 -3.60 -0.71 -9.40
CA LEU A 81 -2.15 -0.82 -9.15
C LEU A 81 -1.85 -1.64 -7.88
N SER A 82 -2.65 -1.49 -6.82
CA SER A 82 -2.53 -2.33 -5.62
C SER A 82 -2.75 -3.81 -5.95
N ALA A 83 -3.80 -4.13 -6.71
CA ALA A 83 -4.09 -5.50 -7.11
C ALA A 83 -2.97 -6.10 -7.98
N LEU A 84 -2.43 -5.30 -8.91
CA LEU A 84 -1.32 -5.72 -9.76
C LEU A 84 -0.01 -5.94 -8.96
N HIS A 85 0.24 -5.09 -7.96
CA HIS A 85 1.37 -5.25 -7.03
C HIS A 85 1.23 -6.54 -6.21
N LEU A 86 0.05 -6.78 -5.64
CA LEU A 86 -0.24 -8.01 -4.91
C LEU A 86 -0.06 -9.26 -5.78
N HIS A 87 -0.53 -9.22 -7.03
CA HIS A 87 -0.33 -10.31 -7.97
C HIS A 87 1.15 -10.52 -8.29
N TRP A 88 1.94 -9.44 -8.41
CA TRP A 88 3.38 -9.52 -8.60
C TRP A 88 4.06 -10.23 -7.41
N LEU A 89 3.78 -9.81 -6.17
CA LEU A 89 4.30 -10.46 -4.97
C LEU A 89 3.94 -11.96 -4.94
N CYS A 90 2.67 -12.28 -5.21
CA CYS A 90 2.19 -13.66 -5.27
C CYS A 90 2.81 -14.50 -6.39
N CYS A 91 3.35 -13.91 -7.46
CA CYS A 91 3.94 -14.65 -8.58
C CYS A 91 5.44 -14.83 -8.46
N TYR A 92 6.10 -14.01 -7.66
CA TYR A 92 7.54 -14.06 -7.39
C TYR A 92 7.88 -14.66 -6.02
N ASP A 93 6.87 -15.12 -5.28
CA ASP A 93 7.05 -15.88 -4.05
C ASP A 93 7.79 -17.21 -4.27
N SER A 94 8.63 -17.58 -3.31
CA SER A 94 9.56 -18.72 -3.42
C SER A 94 8.88 -20.09 -3.50
N GLU A 95 7.64 -20.20 -3.02
CA GLU A 95 6.86 -21.44 -3.03
C GLU A 95 6.09 -21.65 -4.35
N LYS A 96 6.11 -20.66 -5.25
CA LYS A 96 5.33 -20.68 -6.48
C LYS A 96 6.04 -21.42 -7.60
N SER A 97 5.24 -21.90 -8.56
CA SER A 97 5.75 -22.47 -9.80
C SER A 97 6.64 -21.47 -10.53
N GLY A 98 7.75 -21.93 -11.10
CA GLY A 98 8.63 -21.10 -11.94
C GLY A 98 7.96 -20.51 -13.19
N SER A 99 6.76 -20.97 -13.56
CA SER A 99 5.93 -20.38 -14.62
C SER A 99 5.07 -19.19 -14.16
N ALA A 100 4.93 -18.95 -12.85
CA ALA A 100 4.09 -17.89 -12.29
C ALA A 100 4.51 -16.48 -12.76
N PRO A 101 5.80 -16.12 -12.88
CA PRO A 101 6.20 -14.84 -13.45
C PRO A 101 5.70 -14.62 -14.89
N LEU A 102 5.61 -15.68 -15.69
CA LEU A 102 5.09 -15.59 -17.05
C LEU A 102 3.56 -15.36 -17.05
N ALA A 103 2.85 -15.97 -16.10
CA ALA A 103 1.42 -15.71 -15.92
C ALA A 103 1.16 -14.24 -15.56
N TRP A 104 1.94 -13.68 -14.63
CA TRP A 104 1.86 -12.26 -14.28
C TRP A 104 2.03 -11.33 -15.48
N HIS A 105 2.95 -11.63 -16.40
CA HIS A 105 3.15 -10.81 -17.60
C HIS A 105 1.95 -10.85 -18.56
N ARG A 106 1.22 -11.97 -18.61
CA ARG A 106 -0.02 -12.07 -19.40
C ARG A 106 -1.08 -11.16 -18.80
N ASP A 107 -1.31 -11.26 -17.50
CA ASP A 107 -2.34 -10.48 -16.81
C ASP A 107 -1.97 -8.99 -16.75
N PHE A 108 -0.67 -8.67 -16.69
CA PHE A 108 -0.16 -7.31 -16.81
C PHE A 108 -0.46 -6.69 -18.18
N ALA A 109 -0.45 -7.47 -19.26
CA ALA A 109 -0.82 -6.96 -20.58
C ALA A 109 -2.28 -6.47 -20.61
N ASP A 110 -3.19 -7.24 -19.99
CA ASP A 110 -4.61 -6.88 -19.87
C ASP A 110 -4.82 -5.69 -18.92
N ALA A 111 -4.10 -5.67 -17.79
CA ALA A 111 -4.13 -4.54 -16.86
C ALA A 111 -3.69 -3.23 -17.52
N ARG A 112 -2.67 -3.26 -18.38
CA ARG A 112 -2.23 -2.07 -19.12
C ARG A 112 -3.29 -1.49 -20.04
N LEU A 113 -4.21 -2.30 -20.56
CA LEU A 113 -5.34 -1.80 -21.34
C LEU A 113 -6.30 -1.02 -20.44
N ARG A 114 -6.71 -1.60 -19.30
CA ARG A 114 -7.58 -0.94 -18.31
C ARG A 114 -6.96 0.33 -17.75
N LEU A 115 -5.66 0.31 -17.43
CA LEU A 115 -4.95 1.50 -16.96
C LEU A 115 -5.02 2.65 -17.97
N ARG A 116 -4.92 2.37 -19.28
CA ARG A 116 -5.09 3.41 -20.31
C ARG A 116 -6.51 3.97 -20.35
N GLU A 117 -7.51 3.14 -20.12
CA GLU A 117 -8.92 3.58 -20.03
C GLU A 117 -9.13 4.47 -18.81
N TRP A 118 -8.57 4.11 -17.66
CA TRP A 118 -8.58 4.94 -16.45
C TRP A 118 -7.88 6.27 -16.66
N VAL A 119 -6.70 6.27 -17.27
CA VAL A 119 -5.96 7.52 -17.59
C VAL A 119 -6.69 8.38 -18.62
N ALA A 120 -7.44 7.78 -19.54
CA ALA A 120 -8.26 8.55 -20.47
C ALA A 120 -9.51 9.16 -19.80
N ALA A 121 -10.01 8.51 -18.74
CA ALA A 121 -11.16 8.97 -17.97
C ALA A 121 -10.78 10.01 -16.90
N ASN A 122 -9.60 9.86 -16.29
CA ASN A 122 -9.02 10.88 -15.43
C ASN A 122 -8.36 11.99 -16.25
N GLY A 123 -8.23 13.17 -15.66
CA GLY A 123 -7.71 14.33 -16.39
C GLY A 123 -6.20 14.50 -16.30
N THR A 124 -5.47 13.53 -15.76
CA THR A 124 -4.05 13.70 -15.44
C THR A 124 -3.21 13.87 -16.69
N ARG A 125 -2.36 14.90 -16.68
CA ARG A 125 -1.32 15.17 -17.67
C ARG A 125 0.03 15.26 -16.95
N LEU A 126 1.06 15.67 -17.67
CA LEU A 126 2.40 15.83 -17.10
C LEU A 126 2.48 17.03 -16.15
N ASP A 127 1.78 18.12 -16.46
CA ASP A 127 1.88 19.43 -15.80
C ASP A 127 0.66 19.77 -14.94
N ARG A 128 -0.42 19.00 -15.07
CA ARG A 128 -1.68 19.25 -14.38
C ARG A 128 -2.43 17.97 -14.12
N ASP A 129 -3.28 17.99 -13.12
CA ASP A 129 -4.20 16.92 -12.79
C ASP A 129 -5.62 17.42 -12.63
N ARG A 130 -6.58 16.52 -12.81
CA ARG A 130 -7.97 16.78 -12.52
C ARG A 130 -8.61 15.48 -12.03
N PRO A 131 -9.30 15.49 -10.87
CA PRO A 131 -10.06 14.36 -10.37
C PRO A 131 -11.02 13.76 -11.41
N THR A 132 -11.19 12.44 -11.31
CA THR A 132 -12.07 11.65 -12.17
C THR A 132 -13.50 12.15 -12.07
N ARG A 133 -14.13 12.43 -13.23
CA ARG A 133 -15.48 13.00 -13.26
C ARG A 133 -16.49 11.96 -12.82
N GLN A 134 -17.25 12.28 -11.78
CA GLN A 134 -18.43 11.52 -11.40
C GLN A 134 -19.67 12.11 -12.08
N THR A 135 -20.47 11.25 -12.69
CA THR A 135 -21.76 11.64 -13.28
C THR A 135 -22.78 11.73 -12.16
N SER A 136 -23.43 12.90 -11.99
CA SER A 136 -24.58 13.03 -11.08
C SER A 136 -25.77 12.24 -11.61
N TRP A 137 -26.38 11.41 -10.76
CA TRP A 137 -27.56 10.63 -11.12
C TRP A 137 -28.85 11.48 -10.98
N PRO A 138 -29.96 11.08 -11.61
CA PRO A 138 -31.23 11.79 -11.45
C PRO A 138 -31.65 11.89 -9.98
N GLY A 139 -31.82 13.12 -9.48
CA GLY A 139 -32.16 13.42 -8.09
C GLY A 139 -30.97 13.82 -7.21
N GLU A 140 -29.74 13.65 -7.69
CA GLU A 140 -28.55 14.14 -7.00
C GLU A 140 -28.26 15.61 -7.34
N PRO A 141 -27.65 16.36 -6.40
CA PRO A 141 -27.13 17.69 -6.74
C PRO A 141 -26.07 17.57 -7.84
N PRO A 142 -25.96 18.58 -8.72
CA PRO A 142 -24.92 18.59 -9.73
C PRO A 142 -23.54 18.56 -9.05
N ALA A 143 -22.63 17.78 -9.61
CA ALA A 143 -21.26 17.73 -9.13
C ALA A 143 -20.61 19.13 -9.15
N PRO A 144 -19.77 19.46 -8.15
CA PRO A 144 -19.08 20.73 -8.13
C PRO A 144 -18.18 20.88 -9.36
N PRO A 145 -17.88 22.13 -9.78
CA PRO A 145 -16.87 22.37 -10.80
C PRO A 145 -15.54 21.73 -10.37
N VAL A 146 -14.90 21.02 -11.29
CA VAL A 146 -13.58 20.43 -11.04
C VAL A 146 -12.54 21.30 -11.72
N GLU A 147 -11.61 21.79 -10.91
CA GLU A 147 -10.49 22.63 -11.33
C GLU A 147 -9.25 21.76 -11.59
N ASP A 148 -8.40 22.25 -12.50
CA ASP A 148 -7.11 21.61 -12.78
C ASP A 148 -6.11 22.03 -11.69
N ILE A 149 -5.41 21.06 -11.11
CA ILE A 149 -4.34 21.24 -10.13
C ILE A 149 -3.01 21.21 -10.88
N VAL A 150 -2.12 22.17 -10.65
CA VAL A 150 -0.78 22.19 -11.28
C VAL A 150 0.14 21.18 -10.59
N ILE A 151 0.97 20.48 -11.36
CA ILE A 151 1.97 19.54 -10.87
C ILE A 151 3.36 20.18 -11.01
N ASP A 152 3.81 20.89 -9.97
CA ASP A 152 5.14 21.52 -9.96
C ASP A 152 6.24 20.53 -9.60
N ASP A 153 6.11 19.85 -8.45
CA ASP A 153 7.00 18.77 -8.01
C ASP A 153 6.18 17.57 -7.54
N ARG A 154 6.20 16.53 -8.37
CA ARG A 154 5.45 15.29 -8.11
C ARG A 154 5.85 14.61 -6.80
N GLU A 155 7.12 14.64 -6.41
CA GLU A 155 7.55 13.91 -5.22
C GLU A 155 7.12 14.63 -3.95
N THR A 156 7.27 15.95 -3.93
CA THR A 156 6.76 16.80 -2.85
C THR A 156 5.24 16.68 -2.72
N GLU A 157 4.51 16.78 -3.83
CA GLU A 157 3.05 16.60 -3.86
C GLU A 157 2.58 15.24 -3.35
N PHE A 158 3.33 14.18 -3.65
CA PHE A 158 3.01 12.84 -3.18
C PHE A 158 3.16 12.73 -1.66
N ILE A 159 4.27 13.26 -1.11
CA ILE A 159 4.52 13.26 0.34
C ILE A 159 3.44 14.07 1.06
N GLU A 160 3.14 15.29 0.58
CA GLU A 160 2.10 16.14 1.16
C GLU A 160 0.73 15.48 1.13
N PHE A 161 0.39 14.81 0.02
CA PHE A 161 -0.86 14.05 -0.09
C PHE A 161 -0.95 12.95 0.96
N VAL A 162 0.07 12.08 1.06
CA VAL A 162 0.09 10.98 2.03
C VAL A 162 -0.03 11.52 3.45
N MET A 163 0.75 12.54 3.81
CA MET A 163 0.69 13.16 5.14
C MET A 163 -0.71 13.72 5.44
N SER A 164 -1.37 14.34 4.45
CA SER A 164 -2.73 14.88 4.63
C SER A 164 -3.76 13.78 4.87
N GLU A 165 -3.68 12.67 4.14
CA GLU A 165 -4.62 11.55 4.26
C GLU A 165 -4.40 10.77 5.55
N VAL A 166 -3.15 10.61 5.99
CA VAL A 166 -2.78 10.03 7.29
C VAL A 166 -3.31 10.91 8.43
N ALA A 167 -3.12 12.23 8.35
CA ALA A 167 -3.62 13.16 9.37
C ALA A 167 -5.14 13.12 9.46
N LYS A 168 -5.84 13.08 8.31
CA LYS A 168 -7.29 12.93 8.25
C LYS A 168 -7.75 11.63 8.90
N ARG A 169 -7.11 10.50 8.58
CA ARG A 169 -7.45 9.20 9.18
C ARG A 169 -7.24 9.20 10.68
N ARG A 170 -6.16 9.83 11.16
CA ARG A 170 -5.87 9.96 12.60
C ARG A 170 -6.92 10.82 13.30
N GLU A 171 -7.38 11.91 12.69
CA GLU A 171 -8.47 12.72 13.23
C GLU A 171 -9.80 11.96 13.28
N GLU A 172 -10.09 11.15 12.25
CA GLU A 172 -11.27 10.27 12.22
C GLU A 172 -11.23 9.23 13.36
N GLU A 173 -10.09 8.59 13.59
CA GLU A 173 -9.88 7.67 14.72
C GLU A 173 -10.00 8.37 16.07
N ASP A 174 -9.34 9.51 16.26
CA ASP A 174 -9.40 10.29 17.49
C ASP A 174 -10.82 10.80 17.78
N SER A 175 -11.58 11.18 16.74
CA SER A 175 -12.99 11.55 16.87
C SER A 175 -13.84 10.35 17.27
N PHE A 176 -13.60 9.18 16.68
CA PHE A 176 -14.28 7.95 17.05
C PHE A 176 -14.02 7.59 18.52
N TYR A 177 -12.76 7.59 18.97
CA TYR A 177 -12.41 7.33 20.37
C TYR A 177 -12.99 8.35 21.35
N ARG A 178 -13.08 9.63 20.98
CA ARG A 178 -13.75 10.65 21.80
C ARG A 178 -15.26 10.46 21.90
N SER A 179 -15.87 9.84 20.90
CA SER A 179 -17.32 9.58 20.87
C SER A 179 -17.73 8.27 21.56
N LEU A 180 -16.77 7.43 21.95
CA LEU A 180 -17.02 6.19 22.68
C LEU A 180 -17.32 6.46 24.16
N ASP A 181 -18.45 5.95 24.66
CA ASP A 181 -18.73 5.88 26.10
C ASP A 181 -17.83 4.81 26.75
N PRO A 182 -16.91 5.17 27.65
CA PRO A 182 -15.97 4.23 28.26
C PRO A 182 -16.64 3.17 29.16
N ALA A 183 -17.91 3.33 29.54
CA ALA A 183 -18.64 2.38 30.38
C ALA A 183 -19.44 1.32 29.58
N THR A 184 -19.89 1.65 28.37
CA THR A 184 -20.75 0.78 27.53
C THR A 184 -20.06 0.34 26.24
N GLY A 185 -19.03 1.05 25.80
CA GLY A 185 -18.40 0.85 24.49
C GLY A 185 -19.28 1.28 23.31
N GLU A 186 -20.38 1.98 23.58
CA GLU A 186 -21.30 2.49 22.57
C GLU A 186 -20.86 3.87 22.07
N VAL A 187 -21.13 4.15 20.80
CA VAL A 187 -20.85 5.44 20.16
C VAL A 187 -22.02 6.38 20.44
N ALA A 188 -21.74 7.59 20.93
CA ALA A 188 -22.74 8.59 21.33
C ALA A 188 -23.59 9.15 20.18
#